data_AF-A0A920SJF8-F1
#
_entry.id   AF-A0A920SJF8-F1
#
_cell.length_a   1.000
_cell.length_b   1.000
_cell.length_c   1.000
_cell.angle_alpha   90.00
_cell.angle_beta   90.00
_cell.angle_gamma   90.00
#
_symmetry.space_group_name_H-M   'P 1'
#
loop_
_entity.id
_entity.type
_entity.pdbx_description
1 polymer ?
#
loop_
_entity_poly.entity_id
_entity_poly.type
_entity_poly.pdbx_seq_one_letter_code
_entity_poly.pdbx_strand_id
1 'polypeptide(L)' 'MLSTALYQVIAILFFDWAVQKSGQAMHTAWVIAISQILLVDVNYWMIGRRELEPALYSVVIIFVIWTAVAFVYDKLSDTA' A
#
# COMPACT_ATOMS: atom_id res chain seq x y z
N MET A 1 -1.19 1.89 20.51
CA MET A 1 -0.29 0.75 20.24
C MET A 1 -1.05 -0.48 19.77
N LEU A 2 -2.06 -0.96 20.52
CA LEU A 2 -2.88 -2.11 20.10
C LEU A 2 -3.59 -1.89 18.74
N SER A 3 -4.16 -0.70 18.52
CA SER A 3 -4.83 -0.34 17.26
C SER A 3 -3.91 -0.39 16.04
N THR A 4 -2.68 0.11 16.20
CA THR A 4 -1.66 0.08 15.14
C THR A 4 -1.23 -1.35 14.82
N ALA A 5 -1.00 -2.18 15.84
CA ALA A 5 -0.64 -3.58 15.64
C ALA A 5 -1.77 -4.35 14.94
N LEU A 6 -3.01 -4.14 15.36
CA LEU A 6 -4.19 -4.74 14.73
C LEU A 6 -4.30 -4.32 13.26
N TYR A 7 -4.10 -3.04 12.95
CA TYR A 7 -4.09 -2.57 11.57
C TYR A 7 -3.03 -3.28 10.72
N GLN A 8 -1.80 -3.44 11.23
CA GLN A 8 -0.73 -4.14 10.52
C GLN A 8 -1.09 -5.60 10.22
N VAL A 9 -1.67 -6.32 11.20
CA VAL A 9 -2.13 -7.70 11.00
C VAL A 9 -3.19 -7.77 9.90
N ILE A 10 -4.19 -6.89 9.93
CA ILE A 10 -5.24 -6.84 8.91
C ILE A 10 -4.63 -6.54 7.53
N ALA A 11 -3.70 -5.58 7.44
CA ALA A 11 -3.04 -5.22 6.19
C ALA A 11 -2.22 -6.38 5.61
N ILE A 12 -1.49 -7.13 6.43
CA ILE A 12 -0.72 -8.30 6.01
C ILE A 12 -1.65 -9.40 5.48
N LEU A 13 -2.69 -9.76 6.24
CA LEU A 13 -3.63 -10.81 5.82
C LEU A 13 -4.36 -10.42 4.53
N PHE A 14 -4.74 -9.15 4.39
CA PHE A 14 -5.35 -8.64 3.18
C PHE A 14 -4.39 -8.71 1.98
N PHE A 15 -3.14 -8.28 2.16
CA PHE A 15 -2.16 -8.30 1.10
C PHE A 15 -1.87 -9.73 0.64
N ASP A 16 -1.61 -10.64 1.58
CA ASP A 16 -1.36 -12.06 1.29
C ASP A 16 -2.53 -12.69 0.51
N TRP A 17 -3.76 -12.50 0.97
CA TRP A 17 -4.95 -12.95 0.25
C TRP A 17 -5.03 -12.37 -1.17
N ALA A 18 -4.73 -11.08 -1.34
CA ALA A 18 -4.79 -10.42 -2.64
C ALA A 18 -3.70 -10.96 -3.59
N VAL A 19 -2.50 -11.24 -3.09
CA VAL A 19 -1.42 -11.86 -3.87
C VAL A 19 -1.81 -13.28 -4.29
N GLN A 20 -2.39 -14.09 -3.39
CA GLN A 20 -2.86 -15.43 -3.73
C GLN A 20 -3.93 -15.44 -4.84
N LYS A 21 -4.71 -14.35 -4.98
CA LYS A 21 -5.72 -14.22 -6.05
C LYS A 21 -5.16 -13.71 -7.37
N SER A 22 -4.17 -12.82 -7.34
CA SER A 22 -3.57 -12.26 -8.55
C SER A 22 -2.43 -13.11 -9.11
N GLY A 23 -1.74 -13.87 -8.25
CA GLY A 23 -0.51 -14.58 -8.57
C GLY A 23 0.70 -13.66 -8.79
N GLN A 24 0.58 -12.35 -8.52
CA GLN A 24 1.63 -11.37 -8.79
C GLN A 24 1.70 -10.33 -7.64
N ALA A 25 2.69 -10.45 -6.75
CA ALA A 25 2.77 -9.57 -5.58
C ALA A 25 3.02 -8.10 -5.96
N MET A 26 3.95 -7.84 -6.89
CA MET A 26 4.26 -6.46 -7.33
C MET A 26 3.03 -5.77 -7.95
N HIS A 27 2.31 -6.47 -8.83
CA HIS A 27 1.09 -5.94 -9.41
C HIS A 27 0.04 -5.62 -8.35
N THR A 28 -0.14 -6.52 -7.38
CA THR A 28 -1.06 -6.34 -6.25
C THR A 28 -0.70 -5.11 -5.41
N ALA A 29 0.57 -4.95 -5.08
CA ALA A 29 1.06 -3.81 -4.32
C ALA A 29 0.80 -2.48 -5.04
N TRP A 30 1.03 -2.42 -6.35
CA TRP A 30 0.73 -1.21 -7.12
C TRP A 30 -0.74 -0.90 -7.20
N VAL A 31 -1.61 -1.90 -7.36
CA VAL A 31 -3.07 -1.69 -7.33
C VAL A 31 -3.49 -1.07 -6.00
N ILE A 32 -2.95 -1.55 -4.88
CA ILE A 32 -3.26 -1.00 -3.55
C ILE A 32 -2.68 0.42 -3.40
N ALA A 33 -1.41 0.63 -3.75
CA ALA A 33 -0.75 1.92 -3.66
C ALA A 33 -1.50 3.00 -4.47
N ILE A 34 -1.81 2.70 -5.74
CA ILE A 34 -2.52 3.62 -6.64
C ILE A 34 -3.92 3.90 -6.09
N SER A 35 -4.62 2.89 -5.55
CA SER A 35 -5.93 3.08 -4.92
C SER A 35 -5.86 4.03 -3.72
N GLN A 36 -4.85 3.91 -2.86
CA GLN A 36 -4.64 4.82 -1.74
C GLN A 36 -4.32 6.25 -2.21
N ILE A 37 -3.46 6.38 -3.21
CA ILE A 37 -3.09 7.68 -3.79
C ILE A 37 -4.33 8.38 -4.35
N LEU A 38 -5.15 7.68 -5.14
CA LEU A 38 -6.35 8.28 -5.73
C LEU A 38 -7.39 8.67 -4.66
N LEU A 39 -7.65 7.78 -3.70
CA LEU A 39 -8.73 7.97 -2.72
C LEU A 39 -8.36 8.94 -1.59
N VAL A 40 -7.07 9.05 -1.25
CA VAL A 40 -6.60 9.83 -0.11
C VAL A 40 -5.79 11.04 -0.55
N ASP A 41 -4.75 10.88 -1.37
CA ASP A 41 -3.89 12.00 -1.76
C ASP A 41 -4.60 12.93 -2.75
N VAL A 42 -5.08 12.38 -3.87
CA VAL A 42 -5.69 13.14 -4.96
C VAL A 42 -7.06 13.67 -4.55
N ASN A 43 -7.94 12.80 -4.06
CA ASN A 43 -9.29 13.20 -3.67
C ASN A 43 -9.28 14.27 -2.57
N TYR A 44 -8.43 14.15 -1.53
CA TYR A 44 -8.44 15.13 -0.44
C TYR A 44 -7.83 16.46 -0.85
N TRP A 45 -6.84 16.43 -1.75
CA TRP A 45 -6.33 17.66 -2.35
C TRP A 45 -7.41 18.36 -3.18
N MET A 46 -8.11 17.66 -4.07
CA MET A 46 -9.15 18.25 -4.94
C MET A 46 -10.30 18.89 -4.15
N ILE A 47 -10.68 18.31 -3.01
CA ILE A 47 -11.75 18.83 -2.15
C ILE A 47 -11.25 19.83 -1.09
N GLY A 48 -9.99 20.26 -1.16
CA GLY A 48 -9.41 21.26 -0.27
C GLY A 48 -9.19 20.82 1.17
N ARG A 49 -9.19 19.50 1.45
CA ARG A 49 -8.91 18.93 2.78
C ARG A 49 -7.44 18.59 3.00
N ARG A 50 -6.60 18.80 1.99
CA ARG A 50 -5.16 18.51 2.05
C ARG A 50 -4.38 19.47 1.16
N GLU A 51 -3.25 19.95 1.66
CA GLU A 51 -2.31 20.75 0.87
C GLU A 51 -1.59 19.89 -0.17
N LEU A 52 -1.15 20.51 -1.27
CA LEU A 52 -0.49 19.81 -2.37
C LEU A 52 0.85 19.19 -1.95
N GLU A 53 1.67 19.93 -1.20
CA GLU A 53 3.00 19.48 -0.76
C GLU A 53 2.95 18.17 0.06
N PRO A 54 2.17 18.05 1.14
CA PRO A 54 2.05 16.79 1.88
C PRO A 54 1.35 15.69 1.08
N ALA A 55 0.54 16.00 0.06
CA ALA A 55 -0.01 15.00 -0.85
C ALA A 55 1.11 14.40 -1.71
N LEU A 56 2.00 15.22 -2.28
CA LEU A 56 3.13 14.76 -3.10
C LEU A 56 4.09 13.87 -2.32
N TYR A 57 4.45 14.25 -1.09
CA TYR A 57 5.31 13.41 -0.24
C TYR A 57 4.68 12.03 0.02
N SER A 58 3.38 12.01 0.27
CA SER A 58 2.65 10.77 0.53
C SER A 58 2.57 9.85 -0.68
N VAL A 59 2.40 10.40 -1.89
CA VAL A 59 2.46 9.59 -3.12
C VAL A 59 3.75 8.81 -3.20
N VAL A 60 4.89 9.47 -2.97
CA VAL A 60 6.21 8.83 -3.02
C VAL A 60 6.35 7.80 -1.90
N ILE A 61 5.98 8.14 -0.67
CA ILE A 61 6.10 7.26 0.49
C ILE A 61 5.25 6.00 0.31
N ILE A 62 3.98 6.15 -0.08
CA ILE A 62 3.06 5.03 -0.30
C ILE A 62 3.60 4.11 -1.39
N PHE A 63 4.07 4.67 -2.51
CA PHE A 63 4.57 3.87 -3.62
C PHE A 63 5.84 3.08 -3.23
N VAL A 64 6.76 3.71 -2.51
CA VAL A 64 8.00 3.07 -2.03
C VAL A 64 7.68 1.97 -1.02
N ILE A 65 6.78 2.21 -0.07
CA ILE A 65 6.41 1.22 0.96
C ILE A 65 5.79 -0.02 0.30
N TRP A 66 4.80 0.15 -0.57
CA TRP A 66 4.13 -0.98 -1.21
C TRP A 66 5.08 -1.77 -2.12
N THR A 67 5.97 -1.08 -2.84
CA THR A 67 7.01 -1.74 -3.63
C THR A 67 7.97 -2.56 -2.76
N ALA A 68 8.39 -2.01 -1.61
CA ALA A 68 9.25 -2.73 -0.67
C ALA A 68 8.53 -3.94 -0.05
N VAL A 69 7.25 -3.82 0.28
CA VAL A 69 6.42 -4.92 0.80
C VAL A 69 6.34 -6.07 -0.21
N ALA A 70 5.98 -5.79 -1.47
CA ALA A 70 5.93 -6.81 -2.51
C ALA A 70 7.30 -7.47 -2.73
N PHE A 71 8.37 -6.67 -2.79
CA PHE A 71 9.72 -7.20 -2.98
C PHE A 71 10.17 -8.14 -1.86
N VAL A 72 9.89 -7.79 -0.60
CA VAL A 72 10.19 -8.65 0.55
C VAL A 72 9.28 -9.88 0.55
N TYR A 73 8.00 -9.72 0.21
CA TYR A 73 7.06 -10.83 0.11
C TYR A 73 7.52 -11.86 -0.90
N ASP A 74 7.83 -11.46 -2.13
CA ASP A 74 8.28 -12.37 -3.21
C ASP A 74 9.55 -13.13 -2.79
N LYS A 75 10.52 -12.45 -2.15
CA LYS A 75 11.72 -13.11 -1.64
C LYS A 75 11.44 -14.16 -0.57
N LEU A 76 10.49 -13.89 0.32
CA LEU A 76 10.14 -14.81 1.38
C LEU A 76 9.27 -15.97 0.87
N SER A 77 8.41 -15.72 -0.12
CA SER A 77 7.56 -16.76 -0.73
C SER A 77 8.36 -17.71 -1.62
N ASP A 78 9.37 -17.22 -2.35
CA ASP A 78 10.23 -18.07 -3.20
C ASP A 78 11.17 -18.96 -2.39
N THR A 79 11.35 -18.68 -1.11
CA THR A 79 12.22 -19.46 -0.20
C THR A 79 11.45 -20.58 0.52
N ALA A 80 10.12 -20.66 0.37
CA ALA A 80 9.24 -21.67 0.95
C ALA A 80 8.95 -22.82 -0.02
#